data_AF-A0A6I6VVR1-F1
#
_entry.id   AF-A0A6I6VVR1-F1
#
_cell.length_a   1.000
_cell.length_b   1.000
_cell.length_c   1.000
_cell.angle_alpha   90.00
_cell.angle_beta   90.00
_cell.angle_gamma   90.00
#
_symmetry.space_group_name_H-M   'P 1'
#
loop_
_entity.id
_entity.type
_entity.pdbx_description
1 polymer ?
#
loop_
_entity_poly.entity_id
_entity_poly.type
_entity_poly.pdbx_seq_one_letter_code
_entity_poly.pdbx_strand_id
1 'polypeptide(L)'
;MTRTATEAMLTAPSLPQANRHGINALAAAQLLVDIAPYPGMDEGDLIELFWNNCFAASRRVTACKVGTPTPLRVPESFVQDGLARVHYQIMQIGHSPARSPVTTVRVKTRCPGGEPTALYSDENQNLAPVGLPDTIRRYGVNSNQVRRGIPLTIEPYLNMTAGDAITLRWGDVRLDLPPIRAKAVGLAVQVWIPSSVIVEAGDDSRLEVTYCILDRVGNNSRWAPARTLRIAACAPSRPAATAQIYQPRPFGSPCEPG
;
A
#
# COMPACT_ATOMS: atom_id res chain seq x y z
N MET A 1 44.79 21.66 28.61
CA MET A 1 44.53 21.41 27.18
C MET A 1 43.38 20.43 27.06
N THR A 2 42.15 20.93 27.03
CA THR A 2 40.94 20.14 26.78
C THR A 2 40.75 20.10 25.27
N ARG A 3 41.16 19.01 24.61
CA ARG A 3 40.69 18.72 23.24
C ARG A 3 39.20 18.40 23.37
N THR A 4 38.35 19.37 23.12
CA THR A 4 36.98 19.14 22.69
C THR A 4 37.06 18.27 21.44
N ALA A 5 36.89 16.95 21.63
CA ALA A 5 36.72 16.02 20.54
C ALA A 5 35.42 16.44 19.83
N THR A 6 35.55 16.93 18.61
CA THR A 6 34.43 17.13 17.71
C THR A 6 33.72 15.79 17.59
N GLU A 7 32.51 15.67 18.13
CA GLU A 7 31.64 14.52 17.87
C GLU A 7 31.51 14.42 16.35
N ALA A 8 32.16 13.41 15.75
CA ALA A 8 31.95 13.09 14.36
C ALA A 8 30.48 12.69 14.22
N MET A 9 29.63 13.63 13.78
CA MET A 9 28.21 13.39 13.64
C MET A 9 27.99 12.33 12.57
N LEU A 10 27.81 11.09 13.01
CA LEU A 10 27.34 10.00 12.18
C LEU A 10 25.99 10.35 11.58
N THR A 11 25.79 10.02 10.32
CA THR A 11 24.52 10.21 9.63
C THR A 11 23.54 9.11 10.02
N ALA A 12 22.24 9.39 9.94
CA ALA A 12 21.23 8.35 10.12
C ALA A 12 21.33 7.29 8.98
N PRO A 13 21.04 6.01 9.25
CA PRO A 13 21.01 5.00 8.20
C PRO A 13 19.89 5.28 7.20
N SER A 14 20.17 5.05 5.92
CA SER A 14 19.18 5.18 4.83
C SER A 14 18.64 3.82 4.39
N LEU A 15 17.35 3.76 4.05
CA LEU A 15 16.69 2.56 3.55
C LEU A 15 16.19 2.83 2.12
N PRO A 16 16.97 2.51 1.07
CA PRO A 16 16.63 2.88 -0.31
C PRO A 16 15.37 2.17 -0.82
N GLN A 17 15.03 1.01 -0.24
CA GLN A 17 13.83 0.24 -0.60
C GLN A 17 12.57 0.72 0.14
N ALA A 18 12.70 1.69 1.04
CA ALA A 18 11.53 2.29 1.67
C ALA A 18 10.82 3.19 0.65
N ASN A 19 9.55 2.88 0.39
CA ASN A 19 8.68 3.83 -0.27
C ASN A 19 8.41 5.03 0.66
N ARG A 20 7.85 6.11 0.12
CA ARG A 20 7.53 7.35 0.85
C ARG A 20 6.83 7.14 2.20
N HIS A 21 6.13 6.02 2.36
CA HIS A 21 5.32 5.70 3.52
C HIS A 21 5.78 4.45 4.31
N GLY A 22 6.83 3.74 3.88
CA GLY A 22 7.35 2.58 4.62
C GLY A 22 7.94 1.44 3.77
N ILE A 23 8.22 0.33 4.45
CA ILE A 23 8.68 -0.95 3.89
C ILE A 23 7.47 -1.84 3.60
N ASN A 24 7.36 -2.32 2.37
CA ASN A 24 6.36 -3.30 1.94
C ASN A 24 6.89 -4.74 2.01
N ALA A 25 6.05 -5.73 1.74
CA ALA A 25 6.42 -7.15 1.82
C ALA A 25 7.62 -7.50 0.92
N LEU A 26 7.63 -6.99 -0.31
CA LEU A 26 8.71 -7.25 -1.27
C LEU A 26 10.06 -6.67 -0.79
N ALA A 27 10.04 -5.44 -0.27
CA ALA A 27 11.22 -4.79 0.29
C ALA A 27 11.71 -5.49 1.56
N ALA A 28 10.80 -6.04 2.38
CA ALA A 28 11.15 -6.76 3.60
C ALA A 28 11.96 -8.05 3.34
N ALA A 29 11.65 -8.79 2.27
CA ALA A 29 12.35 -10.03 1.92
C ALA A 29 13.84 -9.83 1.57
N GLN A 30 14.19 -8.64 1.07
CA GLN A 30 15.55 -8.31 0.64
C GLN A 30 16.01 -6.95 1.19
N LEU A 31 15.69 -6.66 2.46
CA LEU A 31 15.91 -5.35 3.03
C LEU A 31 17.40 -5.02 3.20
N LEU A 32 17.81 -3.90 2.61
CA LEU A 32 19.14 -3.31 2.71
C LEU A 32 19.07 -1.97 3.46
N VAL A 33 20.04 -1.78 4.34
CA VAL A 33 20.28 -0.54 5.06
C VAL A 33 21.63 0.00 4.62
N ASP A 34 21.61 1.18 4.02
CA ASP A 34 22.80 1.87 3.57
C ASP A 34 23.33 2.79 4.66
N ILE A 35 24.61 2.60 4.97
CA ILE A 35 25.36 3.44 5.89
C ILE A 35 26.30 4.31 5.06
N ALA A 36 26.11 5.62 5.12
CA ALA A 36 26.96 6.56 4.39
C ALA A 36 28.41 6.51 4.94
N PRO A 37 29.41 6.87 4.11
CA PRO A 37 30.77 7.08 4.59
C PRO A 37 30.78 8.09 5.73
N TYR A 38 31.53 7.81 6.79
CA TYR A 38 31.63 8.67 7.96
C TYR A 38 33.03 9.29 8.08
N PRO A 39 33.17 10.43 8.78
CA PRO A 39 34.46 11.03 9.03
C PRO A 39 35.39 10.07 9.78
N GLY A 40 36.61 9.89 9.27
CA GLY A 40 37.58 8.97 9.88
C GLY A 40 37.30 7.49 9.65
N MET A 41 36.48 7.14 8.66
CA MET A 41 36.30 5.76 8.20
C MET A 41 37.64 5.18 7.75
N ASP A 42 38.05 4.06 8.34
CA ASP A 42 39.31 3.40 8.06
C ASP A 42 39.14 1.88 7.88
N GLU A 43 40.15 1.25 7.30
CA GLU A 43 40.20 -0.20 7.20
C GLU A 43 40.21 -0.83 8.61
N GLY A 44 39.37 -1.83 8.78
CA GLY A 44 39.28 -2.59 10.01
C GLY A 44 38.19 -2.13 10.97
N ASP A 45 37.58 -0.96 10.73
CA ASP A 45 36.42 -0.48 11.48
C ASP A 45 35.27 -1.49 11.41
N LEU A 46 34.63 -1.77 12.55
CA LEU A 46 33.48 -2.66 12.62
C LEU A 46 32.19 -1.84 12.71
N ILE A 47 31.29 -2.07 11.76
CA ILE A 47 29.96 -1.47 11.72
C ILE A 47 28.96 -2.53 12.15
N GLU A 48 28.16 -2.23 13.17
CA GLU A 48 27.10 -3.10 13.67
C GLU A 48 25.74 -2.44 13.50
N LEU A 49 24.82 -3.12 12.83
CA LEU A 49 23.46 -2.66 12.56
C LEU A 49 22.50 -3.25 13.58
N PHE A 50 21.64 -2.38 14.10
CA PHE A 50 20.61 -2.72 15.05
C PHE A 50 19.23 -2.42 14.48
N TRP A 51 18.36 -3.42 14.52
CA TRP A 51 16.96 -3.34 14.16
C TRP A 51 16.11 -3.56 15.41
N ASN A 52 15.32 -2.56 15.82
CA ASN A 52 14.55 -2.58 17.07
C ASN A 52 15.42 -2.91 18.31
N ASN A 53 16.66 -2.40 18.34
CA ASN A 53 17.68 -2.68 19.35
C ASN A 53 18.20 -4.13 19.38
N CYS A 54 17.83 -4.97 18.43
CA CYS A 54 18.42 -6.29 18.24
C CYS A 54 19.54 -6.20 17.19
N PHE A 55 20.65 -6.90 17.45
CA PHE A 55 21.73 -7.01 16.47
C PHE A 55 21.22 -7.74 15.23
N ALA A 56 21.29 -7.08 14.07
CA ALA A 56 20.75 -7.59 12.81
C ALA A 56 21.85 -8.04 11.84
N ALA A 57 22.93 -7.26 11.76
CA ALA A 57 24.06 -7.55 10.87
C ALA A 57 25.29 -6.78 11.32
N SER A 58 26.47 -7.22 10.90
CA SER A 58 27.70 -6.44 11.00
C SER A 58 28.53 -6.55 9.73
N ARG A 59 29.43 -5.58 9.55
CA ARG A 59 30.47 -5.67 8.54
C ARG A 59 31.70 -4.90 8.97
N ARG A 60 32.85 -5.50 8.70
CA ARG A 60 34.15 -4.85 8.80
C ARG A 60 34.47 -4.09 7.52
N VAL A 61 34.96 -2.86 7.66
CA VAL A 61 35.41 -2.04 6.54
C VAL A 61 36.73 -2.61 6.00
N THR A 62 36.81 -2.80 4.69
CA THR A 62 38.02 -3.24 3.97
C THR A 62 38.64 -2.04 3.26
N ALA A 63 39.96 -2.03 3.02
CA ALA A 63 40.67 -0.92 2.36
C ALA A 63 39.97 -0.40 1.09
N CYS A 64 39.48 -1.30 0.23
CA CYS A 64 38.82 -0.95 -1.04
C CYS A 64 37.39 -0.36 -0.89
N LYS A 65 36.86 -0.31 0.33
CA LYS A 65 35.51 0.21 0.64
C LYS A 65 35.54 1.47 1.51
N VAL A 66 36.72 1.94 1.90
CA VAL A 66 36.88 3.22 2.58
C VAL A 66 36.33 4.35 1.70
N GLY A 67 35.52 5.23 2.28
CA GLY A 67 34.88 6.34 1.56
C GLY A 67 33.66 5.94 0.72
N THR A 68 33.21 4.68 0.78
CA THR A 68 32.01 4.21 0.04
C THR A 68 30.87 3.80 0.98
N PRO A 69 29.59 3.94 0.54
CA PRO A 69 28.46 3.48 1.33
C PRO A 69 28.53 1.97 1.60
N THR A 70 28.11 1.58 2.80
CA THR A 70 28.17 0.22 3.30
C THR A 70 26.75 -0.37 3.42
N PRO A 71 26.23 -1.10 2.41
CA PRO A 71 24.91 -1.76 2.45
C PRO A 71 24.85 -3.02 3.33
N LEU A 72 24.12 -2.99 4.44
CA LEU A 72 23.93 -4.14 5.33
C LEU A 72 22.54 -4.76 5.13
N ARG A 73 22.49 -6.09 5.00
CA ARG A 73 21.23 -6.82 4.84
C ARG A 73 20.59 -7.08 6.20
N VAL A 74 19.32 -6.75 6.34
CA VAL A 74 18.51 -7.13 7.51
C VAL A 74 17.83 -8.46 7.20
N PRO A 75 17.95 -9.48 8.08
CA PRO A 75 17.22 -10.73 7.89
C PRO A 75 15.70 -10.51 7.97
N GLU A 76 14.95 -11.15 7.09
CA GLU A 76 13.49 -10.99 6.98
C GLU A 76 12.76 -11.27 8.31
N SER A 77 13.27 -12.22 9.11
CA SER A 77 12.72 -12.56 10.43
C SER A 77 12.67 -11.39 11.44
N PHE A 78 13.50 -10.36 11.24
CA PHE A 78 13.50 -9.15 12.07
C PHE A 78 12.47 -8.12 11.59
N VAL A 79 12.06 -8.19 10.32
CA VAL A 79 11.21 -7.20 9.65
C VAL A 79 9.74 -7.49 9.93
N GLN A 80 9.31 -7.15 11.14
CA GLN A 80 7.93 -7.33 11.60
C GLN A 80 7.07 -6.09 11.36
N ASP A 81 5.76 -6.30 11.17
CA ASP A 81 4.76 -5.24 11.07
C ASP A 81 4.83 -4.25 12.24
N GLY A 82 4.83 -2.95 11.93
CA GLY A 82 4.80 -1.90 12.95
C GLY A 82 5.76 -0.76 12.65
N LEU A 83 6.11 0.01 13.69
CA LEU A 83 7.17 1.01 13.61
C LEU A 83 8.49 0.33 13.96
N ALA A 84 9.43 0.34 13.02
CA ALA A 84 10.78 -0.16 13.21
C ALA A 84 11.76 0.99 13.46
N ARG A 85 12.72 0.76 14.36
CA ARG A 85 13.81 1.68 14.71
C ARG A 85 15.12 1.09 14.25
N VAL A 86 15.82 1.81 13.38
CA VAL A 86 17.08 1.37 12.77
C VAL A 86 18.17 2.33 13.18
N HIS A 87 19.28 1.79 13.67
CA HIS A 87 20.49 2.56 13.94
C HIS A 87 21.70 1.65 13.82
N TYR A 88 22.88 2.23 13.72
CA TYR A 88 24.12 1.49 13.72
C TYR A 88 25.09 2.06 14.76
N GLN A 89 26.10 1.27 15.10
CA GLN A 89 27.26 1.74 15.84
C GLN A 89 28.53 1.35 15.12
N ILE A 90 29.56 2.16 15.33
CA ILE A 90 30.90 1.93 14.79
C ILE A 90 31.83 1.68 15.97
N MET A 91 32.63 0.62 15.84
CA MET A 91 33.73 0.32 16.75
C MET A 91 35.04 0.54 16.00
N GLN A 92 35.79 1.55 16.43
CA GLN A 92 37.12 1.87 15.92
C GLN A 92 38.16 1.56 17.00
N ILE A 93 39.35 1.14 16.58
CA ILE A 93 40.44 0.79 17.50
C ILE A 93 40.87 2.06 18.25
N GLY A 94 40.86 2.02 19.58
CA GLY A 94 41.27 3.15 20.42
C GLY A 94 40.19 4.22 20.64
N HIS A 95 38.97 4.03 20.12
CA HIS A 95 37.85 4.93 20.33
C HIS A 95 36.70 4.24 21.08
N SER A 96 35.87 5.03 21.77
CA SER A 96 34.60 4.52 22.32
C SER A 96 33.61 4.26 21.18
N PRO A 97 32.70 3.29 21.32
CA PRO A 97 31.67 3.02 20.31
C PRO A 97 30.87 4.30 19.98
N ALA A 98 30.80 4.64 18.69
CA ALA A 98 30.06 5.80 18.21
C ALA A 98 28.72 5.34 17.62
N ARG A 99 27.61 5.92 18.10
CA ARG A 99 26.25 5.53 17.72
C ARG A 99 25.62 6.52 16.75
N SER A 100 24.94 6.02 15.72
CA SER A 100 24.20 6.85 14.78
C SER A 100 22.89 7.39 15.37
N PRO A 101 22.32 8.45 14.77
CA PRO A 101 20.90 8.77 14.94
C PRO A 101 20.01 7.58 14.54
N VAL A 102 18.80 7.54 15.10
CA VAL A 102 17.81 6.49 14.83
C VAL A 102 16.92 6.89 13.67
N THR A 103 16.85 6.05 12.64
CA THR A 103 15.85 6.15 11.56
C THR A 103 14.61 5.35 11.94
N THR A 104 13.44 5.98 11.92
CA THR A 104 12.16 5.31 12.15
C THR A 104 11.45 5.05 10.83
N VAL A 105 11.05 3.81 10.57
CA VAL A 105 10.33 3.42 9.36
C VAL A 105 9.11 2.59 9.72
N ARG A 106 8.02 2.77 8.98
CA ARG A 106 6.83 1.92 9.12
C ARG A 106 7.00 0.69 8.24
N VAL A 107 6.76 -0.48 8.81
CA VAL A 107 6.82 -1.77 8.13
C VAL A 107 5.41 -2.33 8.06
N LYS A 108 5.02 -2.77 6.87
CA LYS A 108 3.79 -3.53 6.66
C LYS A 108 4.07 -4.62 5.62
N THR A 109 4.24 -5.85 6.08
CA THR A 109 4.47 -7.04 5.26
C THR A 109 3.17 -7.76 4.91
N ARG A 110 2.12 -7.58 5.71
CA ARG A 110 0.82 -8.20 5.43
C ARG A 110 0.02 -7.42 4.38
N CYS A 111 -0.20 -8.06 3.23
CA CYS A 111 -0.96 -7.50 2.11
C CYS A 111 -2.46 -7.35 2.44
N PRO A 112 -3.15 -6.33 1.87
CA PRO A 112 -4.60 -6.23 1.91
C PRO A 112 -5.23 -7.46 1.25
N GLY A 113 -6.22 -8.06 1.91
CA GLY A 113 -6.81 -9.32 1.46
C GLY A 113 -5.93 -10.54 1.70
N GLY A 114 -4.86 -10.45 2.51
CA GLY A 114 -3.99 -11.58 2.80
C GLY A 114 -3.08 -11.99 1.63
N GLU A 115 -2.43 -13.14 1.77
CA GLU A 115 -1.55 -13.69 0.72
C GLU A 115 -2.39 -14.44 -0.33
N PRO A 116 -2.30 -14.07 -1.61
CA PRO A 116 -2.98 -14.79 -2.67
C PRO A 116 -2.45 -16.22 -2.78
N THR A 117 -3.34 -17.19 -2.99
CA THR A 117 -2.94 -18.56 -3.29
C THR A 117 -2.12 -18.60 -4.58
N ALA A 118 -0.95 -19.25 -4.56
CA ALA A 118 -0.02 -19.33 -5.69
C ALA A 118 -0.61 -19.93 -6.99
N LEU A 119 -1.78 -20.57 -6.92
CA LEU A 119 -2.49 -21.17 -8.05
C LEU A 119 -3.18 -20.13 -8.96
N TYR A 120 -3.48 -18.94 -8.47
CA TYR A 120 -4.16 -17.88 -9.21
C TYR A 120 -3.33 -16.59 -9.11
N SER A 121 -2.50 -16.31 -10.12
CA SER A 121 -1.50 -15.23 -10.04
C SER A 121 -2.11 -13.83 -9.94
N ASP A 122 -3.30 -13.65 -10.51
CA ASP A 122 -3.90 -12.33 -10.74
C ASP A 122 -5.16 -12.07 -9.90
N GLU A 123 -5.74 -13.12 -9.30
CA GLU A 123 -6.97 -13.07 -8.52
C GLU A 123 -6.75 -13.54 -7.08
N ASN A 124 -7.20 -12.74 -6.11
CA ASN A 124 -7.11 -13.04 -4.70
C ASN A 124 -8.46 -13.53 -4.14
N GLN A 125 -8.58 -14.85 -3.97
CA GLN A 125 -9.78 -15.53 -3.48
C GLN A 125 -10.16 -15.17 -2.03
N ASN A 126 -9.26 -14.54 -1.28
CA ASN A 126 -9.56 -14.09 0.08
C ASN A 126 -10.38 -12.78 0.10
N LEU A 127 -10.49 -12.10 -1.05
CA LEU A 127 -11.34 -10.92 -1.21
C LEU A 127 -12.75 -11.34 -1.62
N ALA A 128 -13.75 -10.70 -1.02
CA ALA A 128 -15.13 -10.90 -1.44
C ALA A 128 -15.37 -10.22 -2.81
N PRO A 129 -16.10 -10.87 -3.74
CA PRO A 129 -16.60 -10.21 -4.94
C PRO A 129 -17.47 -9.00 -4.57
N VAL A 130 -17.58 -8.02 -5.48
CA VAL A 130 -18.40 -6.83 -5.25
C VAL A 130 -19.86 -7.17 -4.93
N GLY A 131 -20.40 -6.57 -3.86
CA GLY A 131 -21.81 -6.63 -3.50
C GLY A 131 -22.64 -5.75 -4.42
N LEU A 132 -23.68 -6.33 -5.02
CA LEU A 132 -24.63 -5.62 -5.88
C LEU A 132 -26.05 -5.98 -5.44
N PRO A 133 -27.03 -5.07 -5.60
CA PRO A 133 -28.43 -5.38 -5.35
C PRO A 133 -28.90 -6.62 -6.10
N ASP A 134 -29.71 -7.46 -5.45
CA ASP A 134 -30.19 -8.72 -6.03
C ASP A 134 -30.98 -8.51 -7.33
N THR A 135 -31.65 -7.37 -7.47
CA THR A 135 -32.35 -7.01 -8.71
C THR A 135 -31.38 -6.89 -9.89
N ILE A 136 -30.22 -6.27 -9.69
CA ILE A 136 -29.16 -6.14 -10.71
C ILE A 136 -28.53 -7.50 -10.99
N ARG A 137 -28.28 -8.30 -9.94
CA ARG A 137 -27.69 -9.63 -10.08
C ARG A 137 -28.57 -10.58 -10.90
N ARG A 138 -29.89 -10.53 -10.72
CA ARG A 138 -30.84 -11.43 -11.39
C ARG A 138 -31.24 -10.93 -12.78
N TYR A 139 -31.49 -9.63 -12.94
CA TYR A 139 -32.11 -9.09 -14.15
C TYR A 139 -31.15 -8.26 -15.02
N GLY A 140 -29.96 -7.95 -14.52
CA GLY A 140 -29.02 -7.04 -15.15
C GLY A 140 -29.35 -5.58 -14.87
N VAL A 141 -28.58 -4.69 -15.49
CA VAL A 141 -28.70 -3.24 -15.36
C VAL A 141 -29.71 -2.71 -16.37
N ASN A 142 -30.73 -2.02 -15.87
CA ASN A 142 -31.74 -1.37 -16.71
C ASN A 142 -31.42 0.10 -16.99
N SER A 143 -32.12 0.72 -17.93
CA SER A 143 -31.87 2.11 -18.35
C SER A 143 -32.02 3.15 -17.21
N ASN A 144 -32.88 2.90 -16.22
CA ASN A 144 -33.00 3.77 -15.05
C ASN A 144 -31.75 3.71 -14.17
N GLN A 145 -31.17 2.52 -13.99
CA GLN A 145 -29.93 2.32 -13.23
C GLN A 145 -28.72 2.88 -13.98
N VAL A 146 -28.68 2.76 -15.32
CA VAL A 146 -27.66 3.45 -16.13
C VAL A 146 -27.70 4.95 -15.89
N ARG A 147 -28.89 5.57 -15.84
CA ARG A 147 -29.04 7.02 -15.61
C ARG A 147 -28.76 7.46 -14.18
N ARG A 148 -29.22 6.70 -13.17
CA ARG A 148 -29.11 7.10 -11.75
C ARG A 148 -27.77 6.72 -11.14
N GLY A 149 -27.12 5.68 -11.66
CA GLY A 149 -26.00 5.02 -11.00
C GLY A 149 -26.45 3.80 -10.19
N ILE A 150 -25.47 3.05 -9.71
CA ILE A 150 -25.67 1.76 -9.05
C ILE A 150 -24.97 1.78 -7.69
N PRO A 151 -25.66 1.41 -6.60
CA PRO A 151 -24.98 1.17 -5.34
C PRO A 151 -24.18 -0.14 -5.43
N LEU A 152 -22.95 -0.09 -4.96
CA LEU A 152 -22.01 -1.20 -4.90
C LEU A 152 -21.41 -1.26 -3.49
N THR A 153 -21.27 -2.47 -2.95
CA THR A 153 -20.65 -2.71 -1.64
C THR A 153 -19.35 -3.47 -1.82
N ILE A 154 -18.31 -3.08 -1.09
CA ILE A 154 -17.10 -3.88 -0.90
C ILE A 154 -17.06 -4.30 0.57
N GLU A 155 -17.06 -5.61 0.83
CA GLU A 155 -17.00 -6.14 2.19
C GLU A 155 -15.65 -5.83 2.85
N PRO A 156 -15.60 -5.71 4.19
CA PRO A 156 -14.33 -5.53 4.88
C PRO A 156 -13.42 -6.74 4.62
N TYR A 157 -12.13 -6.46 4.41
CA TYR A 157 -11.14 -7.44 4.03
C TYR A 157 -10.02 -7.59 5.07
N LEU A 158 -9.29 -8.70 5.00
CA LEU A 158 -8.18 -8.96 5.91
C LEU A 158 -7.06 -7.92 5.75
N ASN A 159 -6.46 -7.47 6.84
CA ASN A 159 -5.43 -6.43 6.85
C ASN A 159 -5.89 -5.07 6.29
N MET A 160 -7.19 -4.77 6.35
CA MET A 160 -7.75 -3.45 6.03
C MET A 160 -7.13 -2.38 6.92
N THR A 161 -6.56 -1.36 6.30
CA THR A 161 -5.93 -0.26 7.03
C THR A 161 -6.33 1.11 6.49
N ALA A 162 -6.25 2.13 7.35
CA ALA A 162 -6.45 3.49 6.91
C ALA A 162 -5.45 3.86 5.81
N GLY A 163 -5.91 4.56 4.79
CA GLY A 163 -5.22 5.00 3.58
C GLY A 163 -4.91 3.92 2.57
N ASP A 164 -5.49 2.73 2.72
CA ASP A 164 -5.65 1.82 1.58
C ASP A 164 -6.43 2.55 0.48
N ALA A 165 -5.92 2.49 -0.75
CA ALA A 165 -6.56 3.03 -1.94
C ALA A 165 -7.19 1.89 -2.73
N ILE A 166 -8.46 2.03 -3.10
CA ILE A 166 -9.20 1.01 -3.85
C ILE A 166 -9.42 1.51 -5.27
N THR A 167 -9.05 0.71 -6.25
CA THR A 167 -9.39 0.94 -7.66
C THR A 167 -10.43 -0.09 -8.07
N LEU A 168 -11.64 0.39 -8.37
CA LEU A 168 -12.71 -0.41 -8.94
C LEU A 168 -12.56 -0.45 -10.47
N ARG A 169 -12.83 -1.61 -11.06
CA ARG A 169 -12.95 -1.81 -12.49
C ARG A 169 -14.38 -2.20 -12.83
N TRP A 170 -15.01 -1.43 -13.72
CA TRP A 170 -16.34 -1.69 -14.28
C TRP A 170 -16.21 -1.89 -15.79
N GLY A 171 -16.21 -3.14 -16.25
CA GLY A 171 -15.77 -3.47 -17.61
C GLY A 171 -14.30 -3.09 -17.80
N ASP A 172 -14.03 -2.16 -18.72
CA ASP A 172 -12.69 -1.61 -18.95
C ASP A 172 -12.46 -0.26 -18.23
N VAL A 173 -13.51 0.33 -17.66
CA VAL A 173 -13.43 1.65 -17.01
C VAL A 173 -12.93 1.51 -15.57
N ARG A 174 -11.98 2.37 -15.20
CA ARG A 174 -11.43 2.42 -13.84
C ARG A 174 -12.03 3.57 -13.05
N LEU A 175 -12.35 3.29 -11.79
CA LEU A 175 -12.83 4.26 -10.83
C LEU A 175 -12.01 4.16 -9.55
N ASP A 176 -11.17 5.17 -9.30
CA ASP A 176 -10.40 5.27 -8.07
C ASP A 176 -11.28 5.83 -6.95
N LEU A 177 -11.35 5.08 -5.85
CA LEU A 177 -12.12 5.46 -4.67
C LEU A 177 -11.26 6.29 -3.71
N PRO A 178 -11.88 7.13 -2.87
CA PRO A 178 -11.17 7.83 -1.82
C PRO A 178 -10.45 6.84 -0.89
N PRO A 179 -9.23 7.15 -0.41
CA PRO A 179 -8.52 6.27 0.50
C PRO A 179 -9.31 5.99 1.79
N ILE A 180 -9.21 4.77 2.31
CA ILE A 180 -9.92 4.32 3.50
C ILE A 180 -9.58 5.23 4.69
N ARG A 181 -10.60 5.76 5.36
CA ARG A 181 -10.41 6.56 6.57
C ARG A 181 -10.29 5.65 7.79
N ALA A 182 -9.60 6.09 8.84
CA ALA A 182 -9.45 5.32 10.08
C ALA A 182 -10.79 4.83 10.65
N LYS A 183 -11.84 5.68 10.59
CA LYS A 183 -13.19 5.34 11.04
C LYS A 183 -13.94 4.30 10.19
N ALA A 184 -13.46 4.01 8.98
CA ALA A 184 -14.08 3.08 8.04
C ALA A 184 -13.36 1.73 8.01
N VAL A 185 -12.27 1.57 8.76
CA VAL A 185 -11.54 0.29 8.85
C VAL A 185 -12.43 -0.75 9.53
N GLY A 186 -12.53 -1.93 8.91
CA GLY A 186 -13.38 -3.02 9.38
C GLY A 186 -14.86 -2.89 9.02
N LEU A 187 -15.25 -1.85 8.28
CA LEU A 187 -16.61 -1.64 7.80
C LEU A 187 -16.70 -1.85 6.29
N ALA A 188 -17.87 -2.26 5.82
CA ALA A 188 -18.15 -2.36 4.38
C ALA A 188 -18.05 -0.98 3.72
N VAL A 189 -17.36 -0.91 2.59
CA VAL A 189 -17.20 0.31 1.80
C VAL A 189 -18.39 0.42 0.85
N GLN A 190 -19.19 1.45 1.06
CA GLN A 190 -20.32 1.77 0.18
C GLN A 190 -19.85 2.69 -0.94
N VAL A 191 -20.13 2.29 -2.18
CA VAL A 191 -19.69 2.96 -3.40
C VAL A 191 -20.90 3.27 -4.26
N TRP A 192 -20.98 4.50 -4.77
CA TRP A 192 -21.98 4.85 -5.78
C TRP A 192 -21.33 4.91 -7.15
N ILE A 193 -21.67 3.97 -8.03
CA ILE A 193 -21.15 3.96 -9.40
C ILE A 193 -21.88 5.03 -10.20
N PRO A 194 -21.17 6.08 -10.67
CA PRO A 194 -21.81 7.16 -11.41
C PRO A 194 -22.25 6.69 -12.80
N SER A 195 -23.29 7.33 -13.33
CA SER A 195 -23.81 7.06 -14.67
C SER A 195 -22.74 7.14 -15.75
N SER A 196 -21.80 8.09 -15.63
CA SER A 196 -20.70 8.27 -16.58
C SER A 196 -19.86 7.00 -16.75
N VAL A 197 -19.49 6.33 -15.65
CA VAL A 197 -18.69 5.09 -15.68
C VAL A 197 -19.47 3.97 -16.36
N ILE A 198 -20.77 3.86 -16.09
CA ILE A 198 -21.63 2.81 -16.67
C ILE A 198 -21.79 3.04 -18.18
N VAL A 199 -22.04 4.28 -18.59
CA VAL A 199 -22.22 4.65 -20.01
C VAL A 199 -20.92 4.52 -20.79
N GLU A 200 -19.78 4.89 -20.19
CA GLU A 200 -18.47 4.78 -20.82
C GLU A 200 -18.06 3.31 -21.06
N ALA A 201 -18.38 2.42 -20.11
CA ALA A 201 -18.12 0.99 -20.27
C ALA A 201 -19.00 0.34 -21.35
N GLY A 202 -20.12 0.98 -21.70
CA GLY A 202 -21.03 0.51 -22.75
C GLY A 202 -21.89 -0.69 -22.34
N ASP A 203 -22.61 -1.21 -23.33
CA ASP A 203 -23.47 -2.38 -23.18
C ASP A 203 -22.66 -3.66 -23.37
N ASP A 204 -22.74 -4.56 -22.40
CA ASP A 204 -22.12 -5.88 -22.47
C ASP A 204 -22.98 -6.91 -21.73
N SER A 205 -23.18 -8.05 -22.39
CA SER A 205 -23.90 -9.20 -21.86
C SER A 205 -23.16 -9.91 -20.71
N ARG A 206 -21.84 -9.71 -20.61
CA ARG A 206 -20.96 -10.33 -19.60
C ARG A 206 -19.96 -9.33 -19.02
N LEU A 207 -20.43 -8.12 -18.71
CA LEU A 207 -19.59 -7.10 -18.09
C LEU A 207 -19.03 -7.59 -16.75
N GLU A 208 -17.72 -7.51 -16.57
CA GLU A 208 -17.05 -7.87 -15.32
C GLU A 208 -16.85 -6.66 -14.42
N VAL A 209 -17.16 -6.82 -13.13
CA VAL A 209 -16.87 -5.84 -12.09
C VAL A 209 -15.95 -6.47 -11.05
N THR A 210 -14.81 -5.83 -10.81
CA THR A 210 -13.80 -6.26 -9.82
C THR A 210 -13.14 -5.04 -9.21
N TYR A 211 -12.30 -5.22 -8.20
CA TYR A 211 -11.50 -4.17 -7.58
C TYR A 211 -10.14 -4.73 -7.16
N CYS A 212 -9.16 -3.85 -6.99
CA CYS A 212 -7.93 -4.15 -6.28
C CYS A 212 -7.63 -3.05 -5.26
N ILE A 213 -6.79 -3.37 -4.28
CA ILE A 213 -6.40 -2.49 -3.19
C ILE A 213 -4.89 -2.31 -3.24
N LEU A 214 -4.45 -1.06 -3.11
CA LEU A 214 -3.06 -0.69 -2.88
C LEU A 214 -2.96 -0.05 -1.49
N ASP A 215 -2.15 -0.62 -0.62
CA ASP A 215 -1.92 0.01 0.69
C ASP A 215 -0.92 1.16 0.65
N ARG A 216 -0.77 1.84 1.79
CA ARG A 216 0.14 3.00 1.90
C ARG A 216 1.59 2.68 1.58
N VAL A 217 2.09 1.48 1.90
CA VAL A 217 3.49 1.10 1.65
C VAL A 217 3.67 0.50 0.25
N GLY A 218 2.59 0.27 -0.49
CA GLY A 218 2.59 -0.21 -1.87
C GLY A 218 2.38 -1.72 -1.99
N ASN A 219 1.86 -2.41 -0.98
CA ASN A 219 1.40 -3.79 -1.16
C ASN A 219 0.12 -3.81 -1.99
N ASN A 220 0.08 -4.67 -3.00
CA ASN A 220 -1.07 -4.84 -3.90
C ASN A 220 -1.84 -6.12 -3.53
N SER A 221 -3.15 -6.02 -3.38
CA SER A 221 -4.02 -7.14 -3.02
C SER A 221 -4.25 -8.16 -4.14
N ARG A 222 -3.82 -7.86 -5.37
CA ARG A 222 -4.34 -8.43 -6.63
C ARG A 222 -5.83 -8.14 -6.82
N TRP A 223 -6.39 -8.60 -7.94
CA TRP A 223 -7.81 -8.39 -8.22
C TRP A 223 -8.68 -9.28 -7.34
N ALA A 224 -9.80 -8.75 -6.85
CA ALA A 224 -10.83 -9.56 -6.24
C ALA A 224 -11.52 -10.44 -7.30
N PRO A 225 -12.19 -11.53 -6.92
CA PRO A 225 -12.96 -12.32 -7.85
C PRO A 225 -14.01 -11.47 -8.56
N ALA A 226 -14.00 -11.54 -9.88
CA ALA A 226 -14.87 -10.72 -10.71
C ALA A 226 -16.34 -11.15 -10.56
N ARG A 227 -17.24 -10.16 -10.60
CA ARG A 227 -18.68 -10.39 -10.70
C ARG A 227 -19.15 -9.99 -12.08
N THR A 228 -19.70 -10.96 -12.81
CA THR A 228 -20.30 -10.72 -14.12
C THR A 228 -21.73 -10.21 -13.98
N LEU A 229 -22.10 -9.23 -14.80
CA LEU A 229 -23.45 -8.70 -14.90
C LEU A 229 -23.79 -8.36 -16.36
N ARG A 230 -25.08 -8.35 -16.68
CA ARG A 230 -25.56 -7.95 -18.00
C ARG A 230 -25.99 -6.49 -17.98
N ILE A 231 -25.48 -5.70 -18.91
CA ILE A 231 -25.99 -4.35 -19.20
C ILE A 231 -26.66 -4.39 -20.56
N ALA A 232 -27.94 -4.05 -20.58
CA ALA A 232 -28.69 -3.85 -21.80
C ALA A 232 -29.38 -2.49 -21.70
N ALA A 233 -28.68 -1.42 -22.04
CA ALA A 233 -29.34 -0.17 -22.33
C ALA A 233 -30.08 -0.33 -23.65
N CYS A 234 -31.38 -0.03 -23.69
CA CYS A 234 -31.98 0.38 -24.95
C CYS A 234 -31.22 1.62 -25.43
N ALA A 235 -30.73 1.58 -26.68
CA ALA A 235 -29.75 2.47 -27.33
C ALA A 235 -29.80 3.98 -26.98
N PRO A 236 -28.66 4.71 -27.01
CA PRO A 236 -28.56 6.10 -26.55
C PRO A 236 -28.83 7.15 -27.64
N SER A 237 -29.35 8.32 -27.26
CA SER A 237 -29.15 9.59 -27.98
C SER A 237 -27.99 10.38 -27.35
N ARG A 238 -27.16 10.98 -28.20
CA ARG A 238 -25.77 11.50 -28.00
C ARG A 238 -25.68 12.87 -27.24
N PRO A 239 -24.49 13.46 -26.93
CA PRO A 239 -23.95 13.56 -25.57
C PRO A 239 -23.59 15.01 -25.13
N ALA A 240 -23.09 15.19 -23.89
CA ALA A 240 -22.19 16.32 -23.55
C ALA A 240 -21.24 15.96 -22.40
N ALA A 241 -19.98 16.36 -22.56
CA ALA A 241 -18.81 16.00 -21.74
C ALA A 241 -18.63 16.89 -20.51
N THR A 242 -18.04 16.33 -19.43
CA THR A 242 -16.85 16.85 -18.73
C THR A 242 -16.48 15.93 -17.56
N ALA A 243 -15.18 15.70 -17.35
CA ALA A 243 -14.64 14.86 -16.30
C ALA A 243 -15.05 15.36 -14.91
N GLN A 244 -15.49 14.46 -14.03
CA GLN A 244 -15.82 14.78 -12.64
C GLN A 244 -15.04 13.90 -11.66
N ILE A 245 -14.36 14.58 -10.73
CA ILE A 245 -13.78 14.03 -9.51
C ILE A 245 -14.92 13.43 -8.68
N TYR A 246 -14.81 12.15 -8.31
CA TYR A 246 -15.83 11.46 -7.50
C TYR A 246 -16.02 12.17 -6.15
N GLN A 247 -17.25 12.65 -5.90
CA GLN A 247 -17.68 13.11 -4.59
C GLN A 247 -18.73 12.13 -4.04
N PRO A 248 -18.49 11.51 -2.87
CA PRO A 248 -19.49 10.66 -2.25
C PRO A 248 -20.71 11.49 -1.86
N ARG A 249 -21.92 11.06 -2.27
CA ARG A 249 -23.17 11.69 -1.82
C ARG A 249 -23.43 11.34 -0.35
N PRO A 250 -23.93 12.27 0.47
CA PRO A 250 -24.48 11.94 1.78
C PRO A 250 -25.67 10.99 1.61
N PHE A 251 -25.70 9.90 2.37
CA PHE A 251 -26.88 9.06 2.49
C PHE A 251 -28.00 9.89 3.12
N GLY A 252 -29.04 10.18 2.33
CA GLY A 252 -30.25 10.82 2.86
C GLY A 252 -30.95 9.87 3.84
N SER A 253 -31.12 10.32 5.08
CA SER A 253 -31.99 9.65 6.05
C SER A 253 -33.46 9.70 5.59
N PRO A 254 -34.25 8.63 5.76
CA PRO A 254 -35.67 8.64 5.46
C PRO A 254 -36.47 9.12 6.68
N CYS A 255 -36.74 10.42 6.77
CA CYS A 255 -37.78 11.03 7.62
C CYS A 255 -38.28 12.27 6.82
N GLU A 256 -39.53 12.42 6.41
CA GLU A 256 -40.75 12.41 7.23
C GLU A 256 -42.04 12.22 6.39
N PRO A 257 -43.20 12.00 7.07
CA PRO A 257 -44.51 11.75 6.48
C PRO A 257 -45.32 13.04 6.22
N GLY A 258 -46.29 12.96 5.30
CA GLY A 258 -47.25 14.03 4.99
C GLY A 258 -47.71 13.99 3.56
#